data_AF-A0A9W8E3B6-F1
#
_entry.id   AF-A0A9W8E3B6-F1
#
_cell.length_a   1.000
_cell.length_b   1.000
_cell.length_c   1.000
_cell.angle_alpha   90.00
_cell.angle_beta   90.00
_cell.angle_gamma   90.00
#
_symmetry.space_group_name_H-M   'P 1'
#
loop_
_entity.id
_entity.type
_entity.pdbx_description
1 polymer ?
#
loop_
_entity_poly.entity_id
_entity_poly.type
_entity_poly.pdbx_seq_one_letter_code
_entity_poly.pdbx_strand_id
1 'polypeptide(L)'
;MNVHLPQTEEARMEAIELMGIKNNLVTPRNGEMLITATQDFITASYLISLKDVFYDRSQFTQICCYFCDANMHIEIPPPAIWRPVQLWTGKQIFSVLLRPNKNSPVLVNLRTKNKSFVPQEGRAPELCPNDGYVIIQNSEIMCGSIDKAIVGGSKSSSVLFFILKNYGGVAAAEVMNRLAKLCARWLGNRGFSIGINDVQASPELQDIKNHNIDTAYSQCDQLVEDSKLGRIANLPGQNLAETVESSMSGILSKVRETAGKICQKELSRHNAPVIMAVCGSKGSTLNVCQMVACVGQQIINSKRVQNGFVDRTLPHFLKHSV
;
A
#
# COMPACT_ATOMS: atom_id res chain seq x y z
N MET A 1 -13.61 -0.60 25.04
CA MET A 1 -14.95 -0.66 24.40
C MET A 1 -15.95 -0.95 25.50
N ASN A 2 -17.07 -0.22 25.54
CA ASN A 2 -18.16 -0.51 26.45
C ASN A 2 -19.12 -1.46 25.75
N VAL A 3 -19.63 -2.46 26.46
CA VAL A 3 -20.59 -3.44 25.93
C VAL A 3 -21.94 -3.16 26.57
N HIS A 4 -22.97 -2.97 25.74
CA HIS A 4 -24.33 -2.73 26.17
C HIS A 4 -25.23 -3.88 25.70
N LEU A 5 -26.05 -4.41 26.60
CA LEU A 5 -26.93 -5.55 26.33
C LEU A 5 -28.40 -5.08 26.29
N PRO A 6 -29.04 -5.07 25.12
CA PRO A 6 -30.49 -4.84 25.01
C PRO A 6 -31.27 -5.88 25.81
N GLN A 7 -32.26 -5.43 26.59
CA GLN A 7 -33.06 -6.31 27.46
C GLN A 7 -34.42 -6.70 26.86
N THR A 8 -34.99 -5.84 26.01
CA THR A 8 -36.28 -6.11 25.35
C THR A 8 -36.07 -6.80 24.01
N GLU A 9 -37.01 -7.66 23.63
CA GLU A 9 -36.99 -8.39 22.35
C GLU A 9 -37.02 -7.43 21.16
N GLU A 10 -37.81 -6.35 21.25
CA GLU A 10 -37.88 -5.30 20.22
C GLU A 10 -36.52 -4.64 19.99
N ALA A 11 -35.87 -4.17 21.07
CA ALA A 11 -34.56 -3.54 20.98
C ALA A 11 -33.47 -4.53 20.51
N ARG A 12 -33.60 -5.82 20.87
CA ARG A 12 -32.68 -6.86 20.40
C ARG A 12 -32.79 -7.06 18.89
N MET A 13 -34.01 -7.15 18.36
CA MET A 13 -34.24 -7.31 16.92
C MET A 13 -33.79 -6.07 16.13
N GLU A 14 -34.10 -4.87 16.62
CA GLU A 14 -33.67 -3.62 16.00
C GLU A 14 -32.13 -3.51 15.95
N ALA A 15 -31.46 -3.84 17.06
CA ALA A 15 -30.00 -3.81 17.12
C ALA A 15 -29.36 -4.83 16.16
N ILE A 16 -29.96 -6.02 15.99
CA ILE A 16 -29.43 -7.04 15.08
C ILE A 16 -29.64 -6.66 13.61
N GLU A 17 -30.84 -6.19 13.26
CA GLU A 17 -31.19 -5.90 11.86
C GLU A 17 -30.67 -4.55 11.39
N LEU A 18 -30.82 -3.47 12.17
CA LEU A 18 -30.39 -2.14 11.75
C LEU A 18 -28.93 -1.88 12.11
N MET A 19 -28.52 -2.24 13.33
CA MET A 19 -27.16 -1.95 13.83
C MET A 19 -26.17 -3.09 13.56
N GLY A 20 -26.62 -4.19 12.95
CA GLY A 20 -25.80 -5.34 12.62
C GLY A 20 -24.61 -5.00 11.71
N ILE A 21 -23.45 -5.58 12.02
CA ILE A 21 -22.19 -5.33 11.28
C ILE A 21 -22.32 -5.69 9.80
N LYS A 22 -23.05 -6.77 9.48
CA LYS A 22 -23.27 -7.24 8.09
C LYS A 22 -24.02 -6.22 7.23
N ASN A 23 -24.85 -5.39 7.84
CA ASN A 23 -25.64 -4.36 7.17
C ASN A 23 -24.90 -3.02 7.15
N ASN A 24 -24.04 -2.77 8.15
CA ASN A 24 -23.24 -1.54 8.28
C ASN A 24 -21.79 -1.70 7.79
N LEU A 25 -21.58 -2.38 6.66
CA LEU A 25 -20.25 -2.52 6.05
C LEU A 25 -19.80 -1.24 5.31
N VAL A 26 -20.75 -0.37 4.96
CA VAL A 26 -20.55 0.84 4.15
C VAL A 26 -20.78 2.09 4.99
N THR A 27 -19.96 3.13 4.79
CA THR A 27 -20.15 4.42 5.45
C THR A 27 -21.27 5.23 4.79
N PRO A 28 -22.19 5.85 5.57
CA PRO A 28 -23.23 6.70 5.01
C PRO A 28 -22.69 8.01 4.42
N ARG A 29 -21.46 8.41 4.77
CA ARG A 29 -20.87 9.68 4.31
C ARG A 29 -20.61 9.69 2.80
N ASN A 30 -19.98 8.63 2.31
CA ASN A 30 -19.47 8.55 0.93
C ASN A 30 -19.93 7.27 0.19
N GLY A 31 -20.65 6.36 0.84
CA GLY A 31 -21.02 5.07 0.25
C GLY A 31 -19.85 4.10 0.05
N GLU A 32 -18.73 4.35 0.71
CA GLU A 32 -17.52 3.54 0.62
C GLU A 32 -17.50 2.41 1.67
N MET A 33 -16.82 1.29 1.39
CA MET A 33 -16.65 0.26 2.42
C MET A 33 -15.77 0.77 3.56
N LEU A 34 -16.31 0.68 4.78
CA LEU A 34 -15.58 1.00 6.00
C LEU A 34 -14.82 -0.22 6.53
N ILE A 35 -15.49 -1.38 6.54
CA ILE A 35 -14.94 -2.63 7.04
C ILE A 35 -14.31 -3.37 5.85
N THR A 36 -12.98 -3.39 5.80
CA THR A 36 -12.19 -4.01 4.73
C THR A 36 -10.95 -4.70 5.29
N ALA A 37 -10.19 -5.41 4.45
CA ALA A 37 -8.95 -6.03 4.90
C ALA A 37 -7.94 -4.98 5.39
N THR A 38 -7.29 -5.25 6.51
CA THR A 38 -6.35 -4.35 7.16
C THR A 38 -4.93 -4.93 7.19
N GLN A 39 -3.94 -4.05 7.12
CA GLN A 39 -2.51 -4.31 7.39
C GLN A 39 -2.02 -5.70 6.93
N ASP A 40 -1.82 -6.64 7.85
CA ASP A 40 -1.24 -7.96 7.60
C ASP A 40 -2.06 -8.80 6.62
N PHE A 41 -3.39 -8.64 6.57
CA PHE A 41 -4.23 -9.32 5.60
C PHE A 41 -3.95 -8.84 4.17
N ILE A 42 -3.63 -7.56 3.99
CA ILE A 42 -3.23 -7.00 2.69
C ILE A 42 -1.85 -7.54 2.31
N THR A 43 -0.90 -7.55 3.24
CA THR A 43 0.45 -8.08 3.01
C THR A 43 0.42 -9.55 2.62
N ALA A 44 -0.29 -10.38 3.37
CA ALA A 44 -0.44 -11.81 3.08
C ALA A 44 -1.12 -12.03 1.72
N SER A 45 -2.21 -11.30 1.44
CA SER A 45 -2.91 -11.42 0.16
C SER A 45 -2.01 -11.09 -1.02
N TYR A 46 -1.24 -10.02 -0.90
CA TYR A 46 -0.28 -9.60 -1.91
C TYR A 46 0.77 -10.68 -2.14
N LEU A 47 1.42 -11.16 -1.07
CA LEU A 47 2.48 -12.17 -1.15
C LEU A 47 2.00 -13.52 -1.71
N ILE A 48 0.77 -13.94 -1.41
CA ILE A 48 0.18 -15.15 -2.00
C ILE A 48 -0.05 -14.94 -3.50
N SER A 49 -0.56 -13.77 -3.90
CA SER A 49 -0.96 -13.48 -5.28
C SER A 49 0.18 -13.17 -6.26
N LEU A 50 1.43 -13.12 -5.79
CA LEU A 50 2.60 -12.85 -6.63
C LEU A 50 2.76 -13.89 -7.75
N LYS A 51 3.34 -13.47 -8.88
CA LYS A 51 3.50 -14.29 -10.10
C LYS A 51 4.47 -15.47 -9.93
N ASP A 52 5.44 -15.34 -9.04
CA ASP A 52 6.50 -16.30 -8.78
C ASP A 52 6.16 -17.33 -7.69
N VAL A 53 4.93 -17.29 -7.16
CA VAL A 53 4.50 -18.16 -6.07
C VAL A 53 3.65 -19.32 -6.61
N PHE A 54 4.23 -20.52 -6.48
CA PHE A 54 3.62 -21.78 -6.89
C PHE A 54 3.51 -22.73 -5.69
N TYR A 55 2.45 -23.54 -5.70
CA TYR A 55 2.15 -24.52 -4.67
C TYR A 55 1.96 -25.89 -5.29
N ASP A 56 2.50 -26.91 -4.63
CA ASP A 56 2.16 -28.30 -4.93
C ASP A 56 0.72 -28.63 -4.44
N ARG A 57 0.24 -29.83 -4.77
CA ARG A 57 -1.11 -30.25 -4.39
C ARG A 57 -1.31 -30.30 -2.88
N SER A 58 -0.32 -30.75 -2.12
CA SER A 58 -0.38 -30.83 -0.64
C SER A 58 -0.47 -29.45 0.00
N GLN A 59 0.36 -28.51 -0.44
CA GLN A 59 0.37 -27.13 0.01
C GLN A 59 -0.92 -26.43 -0.39
N PHE A 60 -1.36 -26.59 -1.64
CA PHE A 60 -2.60 -25.99 -2.13
C PHE A 60 -3.81 -26.44 -1.30
N THR A 61 -3.96 -27.76 -1.09
CA THR A 61 -5.06 -28.32 -0.28
C THR A 61 -4.98 -27.90 1.17
N GLN A 62 -3.79 -27.87 1.77
CA GLN A 62 -3.59 -27.36 3.13
C GLN A 62 -3.98 -25.89 3.27
N ILE A 63 -3.65 -25.06 2.28
CA ILE A 63 -4.03 -23.65 2.26
C ILE A 63 -5.54 -23.49 2.07
N CYS A 64 -6.17 -24.35 1.27
CA CYS A 64 -7.63 -24.41 1.16
C CYS A 64 -8.30 -24.73 2.50
N CYS A 65 -7.73 -25.65 3.29
CA CYS A 65 -8.20 -25.96 4.64
C CYS A 65 -8.11 -24.75 5.58
N TYR A 66 -7.12 -23.84 5.38
CA TYR A 66 -6.97 -22.66 6.24
C TYR A 66 -8.15 -21.70 6.19
N PHE A 67 -8.89 -21.56 5.09
CA PHE A 67 -10.03 -20.64 5.06
C PHE A 67 -11.39 -21.31 5.27
N CYS A 68 -11.47 -22.62 5.08
CA CYS A 68 -12.71 -23.39 5.24
C CYS A 68 -12.84 -24.11 6.59
N ASP A 69 -11.81 -24.07 7.46
CA ASP A 69 -11.72 -24.87 8.68
C ASP A 69 -12.05 -26.36 8.44
N ALA A 70 -11.69 -26.87 7.26
CA ALA A 70 -12.00 -28.22 6.76
C ALA A 70 -13.50 -28.61 6.75
N ASN A 71 -14.43 -27.66 6.87
CA ASN A 71 -15.87 -27.93 6.94
C ASN A 71 -16.63 -27.76 5.61
N MET A 72 -15.94 -27.33 4.55
CA MET A 72 -16.56 -26.99 3.27
C MET A 72 -16.06 -27.91 2.16
N HIS A 73 -16.97 -28.33 1.29
CA HIS A 73 -16.59 -29.03 0.06
C HIS A 73 -15.99 -28.02 -0.94
N ILE A 74 -14.77 -28.31 -1.38
CA ILE A 74 -13.99 -27.47 -2.30
C ILE A 74 -13.73 -28.26 -3.58
N GLU A 75 -14.08 -27.67 -4.72
CA GLU A 75 -13.70 -28.18 -6.03
C GLU A 75 -12.31 -27.65 -6.39
N ILE A 76 -11.31 -28.55 -6.44
CA ILE A 76 -9.94 -28.17 -6.76
C ILE A 76 -9.84 -27.89 -8.28
N PRO A 77 -9.39 -26.69 -8.69
CA PRO A 77 -9.23 -26.36 -10.11
C PRO A 77 -8.06 -27.14 -10.73
N PRO A 78 -8.00 -27.25 -12.07
CA PRO A 78 -6.83 -27.82 -12.74
C PRO A 78 -5.56 -27.01 -12.41
N PRO A 79 -4.38 -27.66 -12.33
CA PRO A 79 -3.13 -26.98 -12.08
C PRO A 79 -2.79 -26.02 -13.22
N ALA A 80 -2.13 -24.91 -12.89
CA ALA A 80 -1.65 -23.95 -13.88
C ALA A 80 -0.49 -24.53 -14.72
N ILE A 81 0.35 -25.36 -14.11
CA ILE A 81 1.47 -26.05 -14.76
C ILE A 81 1.26 -27.54 -14.59
N TRP A 82 1.27 -28.30 -15.70
CA TRP A 82 1.05 -29.75 -15.70
C TRP A 82 2.33 -30.56 -15.64
N ARG A 83 3.40 -30.08 -16.28
CA ARG A 83 4.71 -30.73 -16.37
C ARG A 83 5.80 -29.68 -16.11
N PRO A 84 6.90 -30.00 -15.41
CA PRO A 84 7.31 -31.33 -14.94
C PRO A 84 6.55 -31.83 -13.69
N VAL A 85 6.02 -30.91 -12.87
CA VAL A 85 5.22 -31.21 -11.67
C VAL A 85 3.92 -30.40 -11.74
N GLN A 86 2.84 -30.94 -11.17
CA GLN A 86 1.58 -30.23 -11.05
C GLN A 86 1.70 -29.09 -10.03
N LEU A 87 1.60 -27.85 -10.51
CA LEU A 87 1.71 -26.65 -9.68
C LEU A 87 0.50 -25.74 -9.87
N TRP A 88 0.03 -25.20 -8.75
CA TRP A 88 -1.03 -24.19 -8.69
C TRP A 88 -0.45 -22.83 -8.35
N THR A 89 -1.04 -21.77 -8.88
CA THR A 89 -0.65 -20.39 -8.54
C THR A 89 -1.40 -19.90 -7.32
N GLY A 90 -0.87 -18.91 -6.61
CA GLY A 90 -1.62 -18.27 -5.53
C GLY A 90 -2.88 -17.51 -5.99
N LYS A 91 -2.96 -17.12 -7.26
CA LYS A 91 -4.19 -16.55 -7.85
C LYS A 91 -5.33 -17.58 -7.90
N GLN A 92 -5.01 -18.85 -8.15
CA GLN A 92 -5.99 -19.94 -8.10
C GLN A 92 -6.51 -20.15 -6.68
N ILE A 93 -5.67 -20.02 -5.65
CA ILE A 93 -6.10 -20.09 -4.24
C ILE A 93 -7.16 -19.04 -3.95
N PHE A 94 -6.93 -17.80 -4.41
CA PHE A 94 -7.92 -16.73 -4.25
C PHE A 94 -9.19 -16.94 -5.07
N SER A 95 -9.09 -17.54 -6.25
CA SER A 95 -10.26 -17.89 -7.05
C SER A 95 -11.16 -18.88 -6.32
N VAL A 96 -10.56 -19.91 -5.69
CA VAL A 96 -11.26 -20.87 -4.83
C VAL A 96 -11.80 -20.22 -3.56
N LEU A 97 -11.08 -19.24 -2.99
CA LEU A 97 -11.55 -18.49 -1.82
C LEU A 97 -12.84 -17.72 -2.12
N LEU A 98 -12.91 -17.08 -3.30
CA LEU A 98 -14.11 -16.38 -3.78
C LEU A 98 -15.25 -17.36 -4.08
N ARG A 99 -14.95 -18.45 -4.81
CA ARG A 99 -15.92 -19.46 -5.21
C ARG A 99 -15.38 -20.88 -4.93
N PRO A 100 -15.69 -21.46 -3.76
CA PRO A 100 -15.16 -22.77 -3.37
C PRO A 100 -15.71 -23.95 -4.17
N ASN A 101 -16.97 -23.85 -4.62
CA ASN A 101 -17.67 -24.91 -5.34
C ASN A 101 -18.66 -24.31 -6.36
N LYS A 102 -19.17 -25.13 -7.27
CA LYS A 102 -20.15 -24.69 -8.28
C LYS A 102 -21.46 -24.21 -7.68
N ASN A 103 -21.82 -24.74 -6.51
CA ASN A 103 -23.02 -24.40 -5.76
C ASN A 103 -22.98 -22.97 -5.21
N SER A 104 -21.78 -22.40 -5.01
CA SER A 104 -21.65 -21.01 -4.57
C SER A 104 -22.10 -20.06 -5.70
N PRO A 105 -23.08 -19.17 -5.42
CA PRO A 105 -23.65 -18.28 -6.43
C PRO A 105 -22.74 -17.09 -6.78
N VAL A 106 -21.63 -16.91 -6.05
CA VAL A 106 -20.75 -15.74 -6.16
C VAL A 106 -19.94 -15.80 -7.45
N LEU A 107 -20.32 -14.98 -8.43
CA LEU A 107 -19.65 -14.80 -9.71
C LEU A 107 -19.18 -13.34 -9.83
N VAL A 108 -17.91 -13.11 -9.50
CA VAL A 108 -17.31 -11.79 -9.54
C VAL A 108 -16.74 -11.51 -10.92
N ASN A 109 -17.12 -10.39 -11.51
CA ASN A 109 -16.56 -9.86 -12.74
C ASN A 109 -16.06 -8.44 -12.47
N LEU A 110 -14.74 -8.25 -12.45
CA LEU A 110 -14.12 -6.98 -12.07
C LEU A 110 -12.85 -6.73 -12.89
N ARG A 111 -12.63 -5.47 -13.28
CA ARG A 111 -11.37 -5.00 -13.84
C ARG A 111 -10.92 -3.76 -13.09
N THR A 112 -9.72 -3.77 -12.52
CA THR A 112 -9.26 -2.68 -11.64
C THR A 112 -7.75 -2.52 -11.68
N LYS A 113 -7.29 -1.27 -11.50
CA LYS A 113 -5.88 -0.91 -11.43
C LYS A 113 -5.38 -1.03 -10.00
N ASN A 114 -4.22 -1.67 -9.82
CA ASN A 114 -3.49 -1.68 -8.56
C ASN A 114 -2.72 -0.37 -8.36
N LYS A 115 -2.22 -0.17 -7.15
CA LYS A 115 -1.34 0.96 -6.83
C LYS A 115 -0.02 0.91 -7.62
N SER A 116 0.47 -0.29 -7.92
CA SER A 116 1.71 -0.54 -8.69
C SER A 116 1.53 -0.44 -10.21
N PHE A 117 0.34 -0.07 -10.70
CA PHE A 117 0.06 0.00 -12.13
C PHE A 117 0.90 1.09 -12.81
N VAL A 118 1.70 0.70 -13.80
CA VAL A 118 2.42 1.61 -14.67
C VAL A 118 1.82 1.50 -16.08
N PRO A 119 1.19 2.56 -16.61
CA PRO A 119 0.69 2.55 -17.98
C PRO A 119 1.86 2.49 -18.96
N GLN A 120 1.76 1.64 -19.98
CA GLN A 120 2.71 1.57 -21.09
C GLN A 120 1.96 1.84 -22.39
N GLU A 121 2.47 2.77 -23.19
CA GLU A 121 1.89 3.08 -24.50
C GLU A 121 2.00 1.87 -25.43
N GLY A 122 0.92 1.57 -26.16
CA GLY A 122 0.87 0.46 -27.12
C GLY A 122 0.70 -0.95 -26.52
N ARG A 123 0.56 -1.10 -25.20
CA ARG A 123 0.28 -2.39 -24.55
C ARG A 123 -1.07 -2.40 -23.84
N ALA A 124 -1.75 -3.54 -23.88
CA ALA A 124 -2.96 -3.75 -23.10
C ALA A 124 -2.65 -3.58 -21.59
N PRO A 125 -3.56 -2.97 -20.81
CA PRO A 125 -3.34 -2.71 -19.39
C PRO A 125 -3.07 -3.98 -18.57
N GLU A 126 -3.57 -5.11 -19.05
CA GLU A 126 -3.46 -6.44 -18.44
C GLU A 126 -2.02 -6.99 -18.49
N LEU A 127 -1.24 -6.58 -19.50
CA LEU A 127 0.14 -7.03 -19.73
C LEU A 127 1.18 -6.15 -19.00
N CYS A 128 0.81 -5.64 -17.82
CA CYS A 128 1.70 -4.82 -17.01
C CYS A 128 2.87 -5.69 -16.45
N PRO A 129 4.14 -5.26 -16.57
CA PRO A 129 5.29 -6.01 -16.03
C PRO A 129 5.15 -6.34 -14.54
N ASN A 130 4.66 -5.37 -13.76
CA ASN A 130 4.52 -5.48 -12.30
C ASN A 130 3.23 -6.17 -11.84
N ASP A 131 2.46 -6.78 -12.77
CA ASP A 131 1.16 -7.39 -12.45
C ASP A 131 0.19 -6.39 -11.79
N GLY A 132 0.22 -5.15 -12.27
CA GLY A 132 -0.50 -4.02 -11.67
C GLY A 132 -1.95 -3.88 -12.12
N TYR A 133 -2.51 -4.81 -12.90
CA TYR A 133 -3.89 -4.73 -13.39
C TYR A 133 -4.61 -6.03 -13.09
N VAL A 134 -5.71 -5.94 -12.34
CA VAL A 134 -6.45 -7.11 -11.85
C VAL A 134 -7.68 -7.33 -12.72
N ILE A 135 -7.82 -8.56 -13.18
CA ILE A 135 -8.99 -9.03 -13.92
C ILE A 135 -9.51 -10.27 -13.26
N ILE A 136 -10.77 -10.20 -12.86
CA ILE A 136 -11.54 -11.31 -12.31
C ILE A 136 -12.69 -11.57 -13.26
N GLN A 137 -12.80 -12.81 -13.73
CA GLN A 137 -13.89 -13.27 -14.58
C GLN A 137 -14.53 -14.50 -13.95
N ASN A 138 -15.83 -14.45 -13.69
CA ASN A 138 -16.60 -15.53 -13.07
C ASN A 138 -15.97 -16.07 -11.77
N SER A 139 -15.44 -15.17 -10.94
CA SER A 139 -14.69 -15.46 -9.70
C SER A 139 -13.33 -16.13 -9.89
N GLU A 140 -12.80 -16.18 -11.11
CA GLU A 140 -11.43 -16.62 -11.41
C GLU A 140 -10.52 -15.41 -11.67
N ILE A 141 -9.37 -15.38 -11.01
CA ILE A 141 -8.38 -14.29 -11.13
C ILE A 141 -7.42 -14.62 -12.27
N MET A 142 -7.54 -13.88 -13.36
CA MET A 142 -6.75 -14.09 -14.57
C MET A 142 -5.38 -13.41 -14.51
N CYS A 143 -5.34 -12.18 -14.01
CA CYS A 143 -4.11 -11.41 -13.86
C CYS A 143 -4.21 -10.46 -12.66
N GLY A 144 -3.05 -9.95 -12.23
CA GLY A 144 -2.94 -8.93 -11.19
C GLY A 144 -2.64 -9.47 -9.80
N SER A 145 -1.86 -8.70 -9.04
CA SER A 145 -1.66 -8.95 -7.60
C SER A 145 -2.83 -8.43 -6.78
N ILE A 146 -3.07 -9.02 -5.61
CA ILE A 146 -4.15 -8.62 -4.72
C ILE A 146 -3.59 -7.64 -3.69
N ASP A 147 -3.82 -6.35 -3.93
CA ASP A 147 -3.32 -5.26 -3.08
C ASP A 147 -4.46 -4.59 -2.30
N LYS A 148 -4.14 -3.47 -1.62
CA LYS A 148 -5.13 -2.65 -0.94
C LYS A 148 -6.26 -2.20 -1.87
N ALA A 149 -6.03 -1.91 -3.15
CA ALA A 149 -7.10 -1.42 -4.03
C ALA A 149 -8.21 -2.47 -4.24
N ILE A 150 -7.85 -3.75 -4.19
CA ILE A 150 -8.76 -4.87 -4.42
C ILE A 150 -9.50 -5.30 -3.15
N VAL A 151 -8.82 -5.32 -2.00
CA VAL A 151 -9.37 -5.95 -0.77
C VAL A 151 -9.45 -5.01 0.42
N GLY A 152 -8.59 -4.00 0.47
CA GLY A 152 -8.58 -2.95 1.50
C GLY A 152 -9.14 -1.61 1.00
N GLY A 153 -9.78 -1.63 -0.17
CA GLY A 153 -10.11 -0.44 -0.93
C GLY A 153 -11.48 0.06 -0.56
N SER A 154 -11.56 1.30 -0.08
CA SER A 154 -12.82 2.03 0.12
C SER A 154 -13.56 2.32 -1.19
N LYS A 155 -12.85 2.20 -2.32
CA LYS A 155 -13.38 2.47 -3.67
C LYS A 155 -14.36 1.39 -4.11
N SER A 156 -15.30 1.80 -4.97
CA SER A 156 -16.26 0.94 -5.67
C SER A 156 -15.62 -0.15 -6.55
N SER A 157 -14.31 -0.11 -6.73
CA SER A 157 -13.50 -1.08 -7.45
C SER A 157 -13.01 -2.26 -6.59
N SER A 158 -13.35 -2.31 -5.30
CA SER A 158 -13.00 -3.43 -4.41
C SER A 158 -13.84 -4.67 -4.71
N VAL A 159 -13.22 -5.85 -4.62
CA VAL A 159 -13.91 -7.14 -4.79
C VAL A 159 -14.96 -7.34 -3.72
N LEU A 160 -14.65 -6.96 -2.48
CA LEU A 160 -15.58 -7.05 -1.37
C LEU A 160 -16.81 -6.15 -1.58
N PHE A 161 -16.61 -4.97 -2.17
CA PHE A 161 -17.70 -4.05 -2.48
C PHE A 161 -18.58 -4.58 -3.62
N PHE A 162 -17.96 -5.17 -4.65
CA PHE A 162 -18.71 -5.83 -5.73
C PHE A 162 -19.58 -6.97 -5.19
N ILE A 163 -19.04 -7.81 -4.29
CA ILE A 163 -19.79 -8.90 -3.68
C ILE A 163 -20.93 -8.35 -2.82
N LEU A 164 -20.65 -7.34 -2.01
CA LEU A 164 -21.67 -6.69 -1.17
C LEU A 164 -22.84 -6.17 -2.02
N LYS A 165 -22.56 -5.50 -3.13
CA LYS A 165 -23.57 -4.89 -3.99
C LYS A 165 -24.44 -5.93 -4.73
N ASN A 166 -23.84 -7.01 -5.21
CA ASN A 166 -24.54 -7.98 -6.07
C ASN A 166 -25.10 -9.19 -5.30
N TYR A 167 -24.47 -9.59 -4.19
CA TYR A 167 -24.78 -10.81 -3.43
C TYR A 167 -25.13 -10.55 -1.96
N GLY A 168 -25.08 -9.30 -1.51
CA GLY A 168 -25.48 -8.88 -0.16
C GLY A 168 -24.40 -9.02 0.91
N GLY A 169 -24.72 -8.52 2.11
CA GLY A 169 -23.78 -8.42 3.24
C GLY A 169 -23.32 -9.75 3.81
N VAL A 170 -24.17 -10.78 3.74
CA VAL A 170 -23.84 -12.13 4.25
C VAL A 170 -22.72 -12.77 3.41
N ALA A 171 -22.84 -12.73 2.08
CA ALA A 171 -21.84 -13.28 1.18
C ALA A 171 -20.50 -12.54 1.30
N ALA A 172 -20.54 -11.20 1.39
CA ALA A 172 -19.35 -10.39 1.59
C ALA A 172 -18.65 -10.72 2.93
N ALA A 173 -19.42 -10.85 4.02
CA ALA A 173 -18.88 -11.20 5.33
C ALA A 173 -18.26 -12.60 5.34
N GLU A 174 -18.85 -13.57 4.65
CA GLU A 174 -18.29 -14.92 4.55
C GLU A 174 -16.95 -14.93 3.82
N VAL A 175 -16.84 -14.24 2.68
CA VAL A 175 -15.58 -14.10 1.94
C VAL A 175 -14.53 -13.36 2.76
N MET A 176 -14.90 -12.31 3.50
CA MET A 176 -13.98 -11.62 4.42
C MET A 176 -13.46 -12.54 5.53
N ASN A 177 -14.34 -13.37 6.11
CA ASN A 177 -13.95 -14.32 7.15
C ASN A 177 -12.99 -15.39 6.60
N ARG A 178 -13.25 -15.92 5.40
CA ARG A 178 -12.35 -16.85 4.71
C ARG A 178 -10.97 -16.21 4.49
N LEU A 179 -10.95 -14.97 4.01
CA LEU A 179 -9.71 -14.22 3.82
C LEU A 179 -8.93 -14.01 5.12
N ALA A 180 -9.60 -13.58 6.19
CA ALA A 180 -8.95 -13.36 7.48
C ALA A 180 -8.28 -14.63 8.01
N LYS A 181 -8.99 -15.77 7.92
CA LYS A 181 -8.48 -17.09 8.34
C LYS A 181 -7.30 -17.56 7.48
N LEU A 182 -7.39 -17.40 6.15
CA LEU A 182 -6.29 -17.70 5.23
C LEU A 182 -5.05 -16.90 5.60
N CYS A 183 -5.17 -15.57 5.65
CA CYS A 183 -4.05 -14.68 5.84
C CYS A 183 -3.37 -14.89 7.21
N ALA A 184 -4.15 -15.06 8.28
CA ALA A 184 -3.60 -15.27 9.62
C ALA A 184 -2.74 -16.54 9.73
N ARG A 185 -3.21 -17.67 9.18
CA ARG A 185 -2.50 -18.95 9.24
C ARG A 185 -1.34 -19.01 8.26
N TRP A 186 -1.55 -18.54 7.04
CA TRP A 186 -0.54 -18.59 5.98
C TRP A 186 0.65 -17.68 6.28
N LEU A 187 0.41 -16.45 6.75
CA LEU A 187 1.48 -15.50 7.05
C LEU A 187 2.36 -15.99 8.21
N GLY A 188 1.75 -16.59 9.24
CA GLY A 188 2.47 -17.20 10.36
C GLY A 188 3.39 -18.36 9.94
N ASN A 189 2.95 -19.18 8.98
CA ASN A 189 3.75 -20.32 8.50
C ASN A 189 4.82 -19.95 7.47
N ARG A 190 4.57 -18.94 6.62
CA ARG A 190 5.57 -18.45 5.67
C ARG A 190 6.67 -17.65 6.35
N GLY A 191 6.30 -16.85 7.34
CA GLY A 191 7.17 -15.85 7.95
C GLY A 191 7.27 -14.57 7.11
N PHE A 192 7.14 -13.43 7.78
CA PHE A 192 7.39 -12.11 7.21
C PHE A 192 7.96 -11.24 8.32
N SER A 193 9.12 -10.64 8.09
CA SER A 193 9.84 -9.86 9.09
C SER A 193 10.55 -8.68 8.45
N ILE A 194 10.88 -7.69 9.26
CA ILE A 194 11.69 -6.54 8.90
C ILE A 194 13.01 -6.59 9.67
N GLY A 195 14.13 -6.50 8.97
CA GLY A 195 15.46 -6.47 9.56
C GLY A 195 16.12 -5.10 9.46
N ILE A 196 17.29 -4.93 10.10
CA ILE A 196 18.11 -3.73 9.92
C ILE A 196 18.66 -3.62 8.49
N ASN A 197 18.94 -4.77 7.87
CA ASN A 197 19.43 -4.86 6.49
C ASN A 197 18.45 -4.28 5.46
N ASP A 198 17.15 -4.28 5.78
CA ASP A 198 16.09 -3.73 4.92
C ASP A 198 16.11 -2.20 4.85
N VAL A 199 16.74 -1.57 5.84
CA VAL A 199 16.83 -0.12 6.03
C VAL A 199 18.23 0.41 5.76
N GLN A 200 19.23 -0.47 5.71
CA GLN A 200 20.60 -0.09 5.44
C GLN A 200 20.80 0.27 3.97
N ALA A 201 21.22 1.51 3.71
CA ALA A 201 21.61 1.96 2.37
C ALA A 201 22.92 1.27 1.93
N SER A 202 23.02 0.92 0.66
CA SER A 202 24.27 0.44 0.08
C SER A 202 25.33 1.55 0.05
N PRO A 203 26.62 1.20 -0.08
CA PRO A 203 27.68 2.18 -0.30
C PRO A 203 27.44 3.05 -1.54
N GLU A 204 26.97 2.46 -2.65
CA GLU A 204 26.72 3.18 -3.90
C GLU A 204 25.65 4.27 -3.71
N LEU A 205 24.55 3.95 -2.99
CA LEU A 205 23.52 4.94 -2.70
C LEU A 205 24.01 6.00 -1.73
N GLN A 206 24.88 5.65 -0.78
CA GLN A 206 25.48 6.63 0.12
C GLN A 206 26.32 7.65 -0.64
N ASP A 207 27.15 7.21 -1.59
CA ASP A 207 27.98 8.09 -2.41
C ASP A 207 27.14 9.01 -3.29
N ILE A 208 26.15 8.44 -4.00
CA ILE A 208 25.23 9.22 -4.84
C ILE A 208 24.42 10.21 -4.00
N LYS A 209 23.98 9.79 -2.81
CA LYS A 209 23.27 10.67 -1.86
C LYS A 209 24.16 11.82 -1.42
N ASN A 210 25.39 11.55 -0.98
CA ASN A 210 26.31 12.58 -0.50
C ASN A 210 26.61 13.60 -1.61
N HIS A 211 26.89 13.12 -2.83
CA HIS A 211 27.11 14.00 -3.98
C HIS A 211 25.91 14.91 -4.29
N ASN A 212 24.69 14.38 -4.26
CA ASN A 212 23.47 15.16 -4.49
C ASN A 212 23.22 16.19 -3.37
N ILE A 213 23.54 15.84 -2.12
CA ILE A 213 23.41 16.75 -0.97
C ILE A 213 24.43 17.87 -1.07
N ASP A 214 25.69 17.57 -1.35
CA ASP A 214 26.77 18.55 -1.46
C ASP A 214 26.52 19.54 -2.61
N THR A 215 26.00 19.03 -3.73
CA THR A 215 25.60 19.87 -4.88
C THR A 215 24.47 20.82 -4.48
N ALA A 216 23.48 20.34 -3.74
CA ALA A 216 22.36 21.15 -3.30
C ALA A 216 22.75 22.18 -2.24
N TYR A 217 23.65 21.83 -1.31
CA TYR A 217 24.20 22.78 -0.36
C TYR A 217 25.01 23.88 -1.06
N SER A 218 25.84 23.52 -2.05
CA SER A 218 26.58 24.51 -2.86
C SER A 218 25.63 25.48 -3.58
N GLN A 219 24.51 24.98 -4.11
CA GLN A 219 23.47 25.82 -4.74
C GLN A 219 22.77 26.73 -3.73
N CYS A 220 22.46 26.22 -2.53
CA CYS A 220 21.88 27.02 -1.46
C CYS A 220 22.84 28.12 -0.99
N ASP A 221 24.13 27.81 -0.83
CA ASP A 221 25.15 28.77 -0.41
C ASP A 221 25.32 29.89 -1.47
N GLN A 222 25.36 29.52 -2.76
CA GLN A 222 25.35 30.50 -3.85
C GLN A 222 24.12 31.40 -3.83
N LEU A 223 22.93 30.85 -3.56
CA LEU A 223 21.71 31.66 -3.40
C LEU A 223 21.79 32.62 -2.20
N VAL A 224 22.42 32.22 -1.09
CA VAL A 224 22.64 33.12 0.04
C VAL A 224 23.59 34.26 -0.35
N GLU A 225 24.68 33.95 -1.06
CA GLU A 225 25.65 34.96 -1.53
C GLU A 225 25.01 35.94 -2.51
N ASP A 226 24.29 35.45 -3.51
CA ASP A 226 23.59 36.30 -4.48
C ASP A 226 22.50 37.15 -3.82
N SER A 227 21.84 36.64 -2.77
CA SER A 227 20.90 37.41 -1.95
C SER A 227 21.60 38.55 -1.21
N LYS A 228 22.79 38.32 -0.65
CA LYS A 228 23.57 39.36 0.05
C LYS A 228 24.07 40.43 -0.91
N LEU A 229 24.40 40.04 -2.15
CA LEU A 229 24.83 40.95 -3.22
C LEU A 229 23.65 41.65 -3.94
N GLY A 230 22.41 41.31 -3.59
CA GLY A 230 21.20 41.91 -4.20
C GLY A 230 20.96 41.53 -5.67
N ARG A 231 21.50 40.38 -6.11
CA ARG A 231 21.42 39.93 -7.52
C ARG A 231 20.14 39.14 -7.85
N ILE A 232 19.35 38.78 -6.85
CA ILE A 232 18.15 37.95 -7.01
C ILE A 232 16.94 38.81 -7.37
N ALA A 233 16.28 38.46 -8.48
CA ALA A 233 15.00 39.06 -8.85
C ALA A 233 13.85 38.47 -8.03
N ASN A 234 12.95 39.33 -7.55
CA ASN A 234 11.79 38.90 -6.77
C ASN A 234 10.79 38.13 -7.63
N LEU A 235 10.23 37.05 -7.07
CA LEU A 235 9.09 36.38 -7.67
C LEU A 235 7.83 37.23 -7.52
N PRO A 236 6.87 37.14 -8.47
CA PRO A 236 5.66 37.94 -8.42
C PRO A 236 4.86 37.65 -7.14
N GLY A 237 4.56 38.70 -6.37
CA GLY A 237 3.80 38.61 -5.12
C GLY A 237 4.62 38.17 -3.89
N GLN A 238 5.95 38.11 -3.99
CA GLN A 238 6.84 37.74 -2.89
C GLN A 238 7.87 38.83 -2.60
N ASN A 239 8.22 38.97 -1.32
CA ASN A 239 9.37 39.78 -0.91
C ASN A 239 10.68 39.06 -1.24
N LEU A 240 11.82 39.77 -1.18
CA LEU A 240 13.14 39.18 -1.47
C LEU A 240 13.44 37.99 -0.54
N ALA A 241 13.23 38.15 0.78
CA ALA A 241 13.43 37.06 1.75
C ALA A 241 12.52 35.85 1.51
N GLU A 242 11.27 36.08 1.11
CA GLU A 242 10.31 35.02 0.80
C GLU A 242 10.67 34.30 -0.52
N THR A 243 11.21 35.04 -1.48
CA THR A 243 11.71 34.50 -2.76
C THR A 243 12.90 33.57 -2.52
N VAL A 244 13.83 33.95 -1.65
CA VAL A 244 14.97 33.09 -1.26
C VAL A 244 14.47 31.83 -0.54
N GLU A 245 13.57 31.97 0.43
CA GLU A 245 12.98 30.84 1.16
C GLU A 245 12.24 29.84 0.25
N SER A 246 11.46 30.36 -0.70
CA SER A 246 10.74 29.56 -1.70
C SER A 246 11.72 28.81 -2.60
N SER A 247 12.76 29.49 -3.08
CA SER A 247 13.79 28.92 -3.96
C SER A 247 14.61 27.83 -3.26
N MET A 248 15.06 28.10 -2.02
CA MET A 248 15.78 27.12 -1.20
C MET A 248 14.93 25.89 -0.88
N SER A 249 13.68 26.09 -0.44
CA SER A 249 12.77 24.98 -0.12
C SER A 249 12.46 24.14 -1.35
N GLY A 250 12.39 24.76 -2.53
CA GLY A 250 12.27 24.07 -3.81
C GLY A 250 13.48 23.19 -4.14
N ILE A 251 14.70 23.70 -3.96
CA ILE A 251 15.94 22.93 -4.17
C ILE A 251 16.02 21.75 -3.22
N LEU A 252 15.85 21.97 -1.91
CA LEU A 252 15.94 20.91 -0.90
C LEU A 252 14.83 19.84 -1.07
N SER A 253 13.63 20.25 -1.51
CA SER A 253 12.55 19.31 -1.82
C SER A 253 12.91 18.40 -3.01
N LYS A 254 13.57 18.94 -4.04
CA LYS A 254 14.04 18.15 -5.19
C LYS A 254 15.11 17.12 -4.80
N VAL A 255 15.99 17.44 -3.86
CA VAL A 255 16.99 16.48 -3.34
C VAL A 255 16.30 15.27 -2.71
N ARG A 256 15.27 15.49 -1.90
CA ARG A 256 14.50 14.40 -1.30
C ARG A 256 13.81 13.54 -2.37
N GLU A 257 13.21 14.15 -3.39
CA GLU A 257 12.54 13.41 -4.47
C GLU A 257 13.52 12.58 -5.31
N THR A 258 14.68 13.15 -5.65
CA THR A 258 15.72 12.47 -6.42
C THR A 258 16.33 11.31 -5.63
N ALA A 259 16.72 11.55 -4.38
CA ALA A 259 17.19 10.51 -3.46
C ALA A 259 16.15 9.40 -3.26
N GLY A 260 14.87 9.77 -3.16
CA GLY A 260 13.77 8.82 -3.05
C GLY A 260 13.57 7.95 -4.29
N LYS A 261 13.73 8.51 -5.50
CA LYS A 261 13.65 7.75 -6.77
C LYS A 261 14.82 6.78 -6.91
N ILE A 262 16.02 7.19 -6.51
CA ILE A 262 17.22 6.34 -6.56
C ILE A 262 17.07 5.19 -5.56
N CYS A 263 16.67 5.48 -4.33
CA CYS A 263 16.37 4.50 -3.29
C CYS A 263 15.36 3.43 -3.76
N GLN A 264 14.25 3.82 -4.40
CA GLN A 264 13.26 2.85 -4.89
C GLN A 264 13.76 1.96 -6.03
N LYS A 265 14.68 2.45 -6.86
CA LYS A 265 15.24 1.66 -7.96
C LYS A 265 16.23 0.62 -7.46
N GLU A 266 16.94 0.95 -6.39
CA GLU A 266 18.01 0.15 -5.86
C GLU A 266 17.53 -0.92 -4.87
N LEU A 267 16.55 -0.58 -4.03
CA LEU A 267 16.00 -1.52 -3.06
C LEU A 267 15.40 -2.75 -3.75
N SER A 268 15.74 -3.92 -3.21
CA SER A 268 15.22 -5.20 -3.70
C SER A 268 13.70 -5.27 -3.64
N ARG A 269 13.10 -5.91 -4.65
CA ARG A 269 11.67 -6.24 -4.68
C ARG A 269 11.21 -7.12 -3.51
N HIS A 270 12.14 -7.85 -2.88
CA HIS A 270 11.86 -8.73 -1.74
C HIS A 270 11.97 -8.02 -0.40
N ASN A 271 12.33 -6.73 -0.39
CA ASN A 271 12.48 -5.94 0.83
C ASN A 271 11.12 -5.72 1.52
N ALA A 272 11.03 -6.01 2.82
CA ALA A 272 9.76 -6.00 3.55
C ALA A 272 9.05 -4.62 3.57
N PRO A 273 9.72 -3.49 3.86
CA PRO A 273 9.09 -2.17 3.84
C PRO A 273 8.61 -1.76 2.45
N VAL A 274 9.34 -2.18 1.40
CA VAL A 274 8.95 -1.93 0.00
C VAL A 274 7.67 -2.70 -0.33
N ILE A 275 7.61 -3.98 0.02
CA ILE A 275 6.41 -4.80 -0.15
C ILE A 275 5.22 -4.17 0.56
N MET A 276 5.38 -3.74 1.82
CA MET A 276 4.31 -3.10 2.60
C MET A 276 3.84 -1.78 1.97
N ALA A 277 4.75 -0.97 1.42
CA ALA A 277 4.43 0.28 0.75
C ALA A 277 3.72 0.06 -0.60
N VAL A 278 4.13 -0.98 -1.35
CA VAL A 278 3.55 -1.36 -2.65
C VAL A 278 2.16 -1.95 -2.47
N CYS A 279 1.99 -2.92 -1.56
CA CYS A 279 0.69 -3.54 -1.30
C CYS A 279 -0.28 -2.58 -0.60
N GLY A 280 0.24 -1.57 0.09
CA GLY A 280 -0.55 -0.57 0.80
C GLY A 280 -0.98 -0.98 2.21
N SER A 281 -0.34 -2.00 2.79
CA SER A 281 -0.60 -2.46 4.16
C SER A 281 -0.35 -1.37 5.20
N LYS A 282 0.91 -0.94 5.34
CA LYS A 282 1.33 0.13 6.25
C LYS A 282 2.60 0.76 5.74
N GLY A 283 2.68 2.08 5.87
CA GLY A 283 3.79 2.86 5.34
C GLY A 283 3.57 3.27 3.88
N SER A 284 4.29 4.32 3.50
CA SER A 284 4.32 4.83 2.13
C SER A 284 5.73 4.64 1.58
N THR A 285 5.87 4.78 0.26
CA THR A 285 7.19 4.78 -0.37
C THR A 285 8.07 5.91 0.16
N LEU A 286 7.47 7.04 0.54
CA LEU A 286 8.16 8.15 1.20
C LEU A 286 8.76 7.72 2.54
N ASN A 287 8.02 6.95 3.36
CA ASN A 287 8.53 6.49 4.66
C ASN A 287 9.76 5.61 4.49
N VAL A 288 9.77 4.71 3.49
CA VAL A 288 10.94 3.87 3.18
C VAL A 288 12.12 4.74 2.76
N CYS A 289 11.89 5.70 1.87
CA CYS A 289 12.93 6.64 1.45
C CYS A 289 13.49 7.46 2.61
N GLN A 290 12.66 7.85 3.58
CA GLN A 290 13.11 8.60 4.76
C GLN A 290 13.97 7.79 5.72
N MET A 291 13.71 6.48 5.84
CA MET A 291 14.51 5.59 6.67
C MET A 291 15.87 5.26 6.03
N VAL A 292 15.91 5.10 4.71
CA VAL A 292 17.11 4.64 3.98
C VAL A 292 17.98 5.80 3.47
N ALA A 293 17.37 6.81 2.86
CA ALA A 293 18.10 7.86 2.14
C ALA A 293 18.27 9.13 2.98
N CYS A 294 17.22 9.96 3.07
CA CYS A 294 17.22 11.17 3.89
C CYS A 294 15.80 11.53 4.32
N VAL A 295 15.66 12.05 5.55
CA VAL A 295 14.36 12.48 6.09
C VAL A 295 13.80 13.68 5.32
N GLY A 296 14.70 14.60 4.98
CA GLY A 296 14.39 15.86 4.29
C GLY A 296 14.05 17.01 5.24
N GLN A 297 13.64 18.13 4.64
CA GLN A 297 13.33 19.37 5.32
C GLN A 297 12.12 19.23 6.27
N GLN A 298 12.23 19.83 7.45
CA GLN A 298 11.13 19.94 8.42
C GLN A 298 10.41 21.27 8.22
N ILE A 299 9.14 21.20 7.83
CA ILE A 299 8.30 22.36 7.55
C ILE A 299 7.33 22.55 8.72
N ILE A 300 7.33 23.75 9.31
CA ILE A 300 6.44 24.16 10.40
C ILE A 300 5.66 25.39 9.92
N ASN A 301 4.33 25.33 9.94
CA ASN A 301 3.45 26.40 9.44
C ASN A 301 3.81 26.87 8.01
N SER A 302 4.06 25.91 7.11
CA SER A 302 4.45 26.16 5.72
C SER A 302 5.77 26.92 5.52
N LYS A 303 6.57 27.07 6.58
CA LYS A 303 7.89 27.72 6.56
C LYS A 303 8.94 26.79 7.17
N ARG A 304 10.21 27.14 6.98
CA ARG A 304 11.31 26.52 7.74
C ARG A 304 11.19 26.87 9.22
N VAL A 305 12.00 26.19 10.03
CA VAL A 305 12.12 26.47 11.47
C VAL A 305 12.42 27.95 11.66
N GLN A 306 11.55 28.65 12.39
CA GLN A 306 11.68 30.08 12.64
C GLN A 306 12.77 30.36 13.68
N ASN A 307 13.27 31.58 13.70
CA ASN A 307 14.23 32.04 14.69
C ASN A 307 13.58 32.09 16.08
N GLY A 308 13.96 31.16 16.95
CA GLY A 308 13.57 31.19 18.38
C GLY A 308 14.50 32.04 19.24
N PHE A 309 15.70 32.36 18.74
CA PHE A 309 16.67 33.25 19.37
C PHE A 309 16.86 34.51 18.52
N VAL A 310 17.58 35.49 19.06
CA VAL A 310 17.95 36.72 18.32
C VAL A 310 18.73 36.35 17.05
N ASP A 311 18.09 36.56 15.89
CA ASP A 311 18.60 36.34 14.53
C ASP A 311 19.14 34.94 14.21
N ARG A 312 18.65 33.90 14.92
CA ARG A 312 19.03 32.50 14.66
C ARG A 312 18.02 31.51 15.22
N THR A 313 18.08 30.28 14.71
CA THR A 313 17.22 29.16 15.12
C THR A 313 17.69 28.52 16.43
N LEU A 314 18.98 28.20 16.55
CA LEU A 314 19.59 27.58 17.73
C LEU A 314 20.90 28.26 18.14
N PRO A 315 21.34 28.16 19.42
CA PRO A 315 22.57 28.79 19.89
C PRO A 315 23.86 28.26 19.23
N HIS A 316 23.79 27.07 18.62
CA HIS A 316 24.90 26.42 17.91
C HIS A 316 25.15 27.00 16.51
N PHE A 317 24.19 27.75 15.97
CA PHE A 317 24.34 28.41 14.68
C PHE A 317 24.78 29.87 14.84
N LEU A 318 25.48 30.37 13.84
CA LEU A 318 25.90 31.76 13.75
C LEU A 318 24.68 32.68 13.61
N LYS A 319 24.83 33.95 13.98
CA LYS A 319 23.78 34.95 13.76
C LYS A 319 23.61 35.19 12.26
N HIS A 320 22.37 35.39 11.81
CA HIS A 320 22.01 35.56 10.41
C HIS A 320 22.41 34.40 9.50
N SER A 321 22.58 33.19 10.05
CA SER A 321 22.66 31.97 9.24
C SER A 321 21.25 31.61 8.74
N VAL A 322 21.05 31.72 7.43
CA VAL A 322 19.83 31.30 6.72
C VAL A 322 19.93 29.83 6.35
#